data_AF-A0A542Y6T2-F1
#
_entry.id   AF-A0A542Y6T2-F1
#
_cell.length_a   1.000
_cell.length_b   1.000
_cell.length_c   1.000
_cell.angle_alpha   90.00
_cell.angle_beta   90.00
_cell.angle_gamma   90.00
#
_symmetry.space_group_name_H-M   'P 1'
#
loop_
_entity.id
_entity.type
_entity.pdbx_description
1 polymer ?
#
loop_
_entity_poly.entity_id
_entity_poly.type
_entity_poly.pdbx_seq_one_letter_code
_entity_poly.pdbx_strand_id
1 'polypeptide(L)'
;MSPWAVRSNGREAHRQRYAGYMRSPAWYRRRYQWAEEEAGLLPAGGSIVCLGCRKPWSLGRDDLHHVTYDRLGAEEHEDLWPLCRGCHTLIHDLLASTRTWRKLPRIQANNLALEFVRDEREGKLITKIPRGAAALRDFL
;
A
#
# COMPACT_ATOMS: atom_id res chain seq x y z
N MET A 1 35.48 -3.10 7.11
CA MET A 1 34.20 -3.49 6.48
C MET A 1 33.78 -2.40 5.50
N SER A 2 33.34 -2.76 4.29
CA SER A 2 32.93 -1.80 3.26
C SER A 2 31.60 -1.10 3.61
N PRO A 3 31.46 0.22 3.42
CA PRO A 3 30.20 0.95 3.65
C PRO A 3 29.02 0.42 2.82
N TRP A 4 29.30 -0.18 1.66
CA TRP A 4 28.30 -0.80 0.80
C TRP A 4 27.74 -2.10 1.39
N ALA A 5 28.58 -2.89 2.06
CA ALA A 5 28.19 -4.14 2.70
C ALA A 5 27.34 -3.92 3.96
N VAL A 6 27.60 -2.86 4.72
CA VAL A 6 26.79 -2.48 5.89
C VAL A 6 25.38 -2.05 5.45
N ARG A 7 25.27 -1.25 4.38
CA ARG A 7 23.99 -0.82 3.80
C ARG A 7 23.19 -1.97 3.18
N SER A 8 23.84 -2.97 2.58
CA SER A 8 23.14 -4.16 2.08
C SER A 8 22.63 -5.06 3.20
N ASN A 9 23.42 -5.27 4.26
CA ASN A 9 23.01 -6.09 5.40
C ASN A 9 21.82 -5.47 6.15
N GLY A 10 21.80 -4.14 6.33
CA GLY A 10 20.65 -3.46 6.94
C GLY A 10 19.35 -3.64 6.14
N ARG A 11 19.43 -3.60 4.80
CA ARG A 11 18.27 -3.84 3.93
C ARG A 11 17.78 -5.29 3.98
N GLU A 12 18.68 -6.24 4.03
CA GLU A 12 18.33 -7.66 4.11
C GLU A 12 17.70 -8.01 5.47
N ALA A 13 18.31 -7.55 6.58
CA ALA A 13 17.74 -7.71 7.91
C ALA A 13 16.34 -7.06 8.01
N HIS A 14 16.15 -5.87 7.42
CA HIS A 14 14.85 -5.24 7.35
C HIS A 14 13.83 -6.08 6.57
N ARG A 15 14.20 -6.65 5.42
CA ARG A 15 13.33 -7.54 4.63
C ARG A 15 12.94 -8.79 5.40
N GLN A 16 13.87 -9.38 6.13
CA GLN A 16 13.61 -10.57 6.95
C GLN A 16 12.68 -10.25 8.12
N ARG A 17 12.92 -9.14 8.84
CA ARG A 17 12.03 -8.65 9.90
C ARG A 17 10.62 -8.42 9.36
N TYR A 18 10.51 -7.74 8.22
CA TYR A 18 9.23 -7.51 7.55
C TYR A 18 8.53 -8.82 7.18
N ALA A 19 9.22 -9.72 6.50
CA ALA A 19 8.66 -11.01 6.09
C ALA A 19 8.21 -11.85 7.29
N GLY A 20 8.96 -11.81 8.39
CA GLY A 20 8.57 -12.45 9.66
C GLY A 20 7.32 -11.81 10.26
N TYR A 21 7.27 -10.48 10.32
CA TYR A 21 6.12 -9.74 10.84
C TYR A 21 4.84 -10.02 10.05
N MET A 22 4.90 -10.01 8.72
CA MET A 22 3.74 -10.27 7.85
C MET A 22 3.13 -11.67 8.02
N ARG A 23 3.86 -12.62 8.62
CA ARG A 23 3.38 -13.96 8.94
C ARG A 23 3.08 -14.14 10.43
N SER A 24 3.21 -13.09 11.24
CA SER A 24 3.10 -13.16 12.69
C SER A 24 1.64 -13.03 13.15
N PRO A 25 1.28 -13.65 14.30
CA PRO A 25 0.00 -13.41 14.95
C PRO A 25 -0.29 -11.94 15.26
N ALA A 26 0.75 -11.13 15.47
CA ALA A 26 0.61 -9.70 15.74
C ALA A 26 0.01 -8.95 14.54
N TRP A 27 0.53 -9.21 13.33
CA TRP A 27 -0.03 -8.64 12.11
C TRP A 27 -1.48 -9.06 11.89
N TYR A 28 -1.79 -10.35 12.07
CA TYR A 28 -3.17 -10.82 11.96
C TYR A 28 -4.09 -10.08 12.93
N ARG A 29 -3.72 -9.97 14.21
CA ARG A 29 -4.49 -9.19 15.20
C ARG A 29 -4.67 -7.73 14.80
N ARG A 30 -3.61 -7.08 14.30
CA ARG A 30 -3.71 -5.69 13.83
C ARG A 30 -4.72 -5.54 12.70
N ARG A 31 -4.75 -6.49 11.74
CA ARG A 31 -5.75 -6.48 10.66
C ARG A 31 -7.18 -6.63 11.16
N TYR A 32 -7.42 -7.48 12.17
CA TYR A 32 -8.73 -7.62 12.80
C TYR A 32 -9.15 -6.30 13.47
N GLN A 33 -8.27 -5.74 14.32
CA GLN A 33 -8.53 -4.48 15.01
C GLN A 33 -8.82 -3.33 14.03
N TRP A 34 -8.04 -3.22 12.96
CA TRP A 34 -8.26 -2.21 11.93
C TRP A 34 -9.66 -2.31 11.33
N ALA A 35 -10.12 -3.54 11.02
CA ALA A 35 -11.44 -3.75 10.45
C ALA A 35 -12.57 -3.44 11.43
N GLU A 36 -12.38 -3.72 12.74
CA GLU A 36 -13.33 -3.34 13.79
C GLU A 36 -13.39 -1.83 13.98
N GLU A 37 -12.22 -1.16 14.04
CA GLU A 37 -12.10 0.30 14.10
C GLU A 37 -12.84 0.96 12.93
N GLU A 38 -12.54 0.53 11.70
CA GLU A 38 -13.15 1.07 10.48
C GLU A 38 -14.66 0.83 10.45
N ALA A 39 -15.11 -0.39 10.82
CA ALA A 39 -16.53 -0.70 10.88
C ALA A 39 -17.28 0.17 11.90
N GLY A 40 -16.65 0.52 13.03
CA GLY A 40 -17.21 1.42 14.04
C GLY A 40 -17.41 2.86 13.58
N LEU A 41 -16.68 3.29 12.53
CA LEU A 41 -16.81 4.63 11.94
C LEU A 41 -17.91 4.71 10.87
N LEU A 42 -18.39 3.57 10.38
CA LEU A 42 -19.40 3.51 9.33
C LEU A 42 -20.82 3.65 9.90
N PRO A 43 -21.77 4.21 9.12
CA PRO A 43 -23.18 4.19 9.50
C PRO A 43 -23.69 2.74 9.59
N ALA A 44 -24.78 2.53 10.33
CA ALA A 44 -25.41 1.22 10.45
C ALA A 44 -25.72 0.62 9.06
N GLY A 45 -25.25 -0.61 8.83
CA GLY A 45 -25.36 -1.29 7.53
C GLY A 45 -24.34 -0.86 6.48
N GLY A 46 -23.42 0.04 6.82
CA GLY A 46 -22.27 0.40 5.99
C GLY A 46 -21.32 -0.79 5.80
N SER A 47 -20.53 -0.75 4.71
CA SER A 47 -19.49 -1.73 4.46
C SER A 47 -18.18 -1.06 4.12
N ILE A 48 -17.08 -1.66 4.58
CA ILE A 48 -15.73 -1.25 4.19
C ILE A 48 -15.60 -1.55 2.68
N VAL A 49 -14.97 -0.64 1.95
CA VAL A 49 -14.79 -0.78 0.51
C VAL A 49 -13.33 -0.56 0.11
N CYS A 50 -12.93 -1.20 -0.98
CA CYS A 50 -11.62 -1.01 -1.56
C CYS A 50 -11.41 0.47 -1.95
N LEU A 51 -10.33 1.10 -1.50
CA LEU A 51 -10.03 2.49 -1.87
C LEU A 51 -9.76 2.68 -3.36
N GLY A 52 -9.33 1.64 -4.07
CA GLY A 52 -9.03 1.70 -5.50
C GLY A 52 -10.26 1.52 -6.41
N CYS A 53 -11.14 0.56 -6.12
CA CYS A 53 -12.27 0.23 -7.02
C CYS A 53 -13.65 0.30 -6.38
N ARG A 54 -13.75 0.72 -5.11
CA ARG A 54 -14.99 0.88 -4.33
C ARG A 54 -15.85 -0.38 -4.15
N LYS A 55 -15.41 -1.55 -4.64
CA LYS A 55 -16.05 -2.84 -4.35
C LYS A 55 -15.97 -3.18 -2.86
N PRO A 56 -16.93 -3.93 -2.30
CA PRO A 56 -16.91 -4.36 -0.91
C PRO A 56 -15.60 -5.05 -0.54
N TRP A 57 -15.00 -4.62 0.56
CA TRP A 57 -13.77 -5.16 1.11
C TRP A 57 -14.11 -6.08 2.29
N SER A 58 -13.40 -7.19 2.42
CA SER A 58 -13.56 -8.09 3.57
C SER A 58 -12.24 -8.67 4.02
N LEU A 59 -12.08 -8.82 5.33
CA LEU A 59 -10.85 -9.26 5.95
C LEU A 59 -10.37 -10.64 5.47
N GLY A 60 -11.30 -11.57 5.17
CA GLY A 60 -10.97 -12.93 4.74
C GLY A 60 -10.53 -13.05 3.27
N ARG A 61 -10.80 -12.04 2.44
CA ARG A 61 -10.54 -12.07 0.99
C ARG A 61 -9.52 -11.03 0.55
N ASP A 62 -9.59 -9.85 1.13
CA ASP A 62 -8.87 -8.66 0.67
C ASP A 62 -7.71 -8.32 1.62
N ASP A 63 -6.94 -7.27 1.34
CA ASP A 63 -5.71 -6.96 2.08
C ASP A 63 -5.68 -5.53 2.61
N LEU A 64 -4.89 -5.33 3.67
CA LEU A 64 -4.46 -4.02 4.13
C LEU A 64 -3.13 -3.67 3.50
N HIS A 65 -3.10 -2.56 2.79
CA HIS A 65 -1.93 -2.01 2.14
C HIS A 65 -1.19 -1.07 3.09
N HIS A 66 0.11 -1.29 3.27
CA HIS A 66 0.94 -0.37 4.06
C HIS A 66 1.31 0.87 3.24
N VAL A 67 0.83 2.02 3.68
CA VAL A 67 1.12 3.34 3.12
C VAL A 67 2.50 3.82 3.56
N THR A 68 2.92 3.46 4.77
CA THR A 68 4.28 3.59 5.27
C THR A 68 4.66 2.36 6.12
N TYR A 69 5.95 2.19 6.38
CA TYR A 69 6.51 1.13 7.23
C TYR A 69 7.23 1.69 8.46
N ASP A 70 7.14 3.00 8.70
CA ASP A 70 7.91 3.69 9.75
C ASP A 70 7.60 3.15 11.15
N ARG A 71 6.38 2.63 11.36
CA ARG A 71 5.90 2.04 12.61
C ARG A 71 5.61 0.55 12.50
N LEU A 72 6.42 -0.22 11.77
CA LEU A 72 6.20 -1.66 11.61
C LEU A 72 6.10 -2.39 12.97
N GLY A 73 4.95 -3.02 13.23
CA GLY A 73 4.56 -3.67 14.49
C GLY A 73 3.77 -2.79 15.46
N ALA A 74 3.59 -1.51 15.14
CA ALA A 74 2.85 -0.51 15.90
C ALA A 74 2.09 0.44 14.94
N GLU A 75 1.55 -0.12 13.86
CA GLU A 75 0.91 0.66 12.80
C GLU A 75 -0.31 1.41 13.34
N GLU A 76 -0.38 2.71 13.02
CA GLU A 76 -1.59 3.51 13.23
C GLU A 76 -2.68 3.10 12.23
N HIS A 77 -3.89 3.63 12.39
CA HIS A 77 -5.01 3.29 11.52
C HIS A 77 -4.75 3.77 10.07
N GLU A 78 -4.18 4.97 9.93
CA GLU A 78 -3.90 5.66 8.68
C GLU A 78 -2.67 5.13 7.94
N ASP A 79 -1.86 4.31 8.60
CA ASP A 79 -0.74 3.61 7.97
C ASP A 79 -1.21 2.52 7.00
N LEU A 80 -2.49 2.15 7.07
CA LEU A 80 -3.09 1.02 6.39
C LEU A 80 -4.29 1.46 5.54
N TRP A 81 -4.37 0.93 4.32
CA TRP A 81 -5.52 1.16 3.43
C TRP A 81 -6.22 -0.15 3.06
N PRO A 82 -7.57 -0.19 3.05
CA PRO A 82 -8.31 -1.35 2.59
C PRO A 82 -8.28 -1.43 1.06
N LEU A 83 -7.65 -2.48 0.51
CA LEU A 83 -7.62 -2.75 -0.92
C LEU A 83 -7.98 -4.20 -1.23
N CYS A 84 -8.76 -4.41 -2.29
CA CYS A 84 -8.91 -5.75 -2.84
C CYS A 84 -7.57 -6.22 -3.46
N ARG A 85 -7.35 -7.53 -3.54
CA ARG A 85 -6.08 -8.11 -4.03
C ARG A 85 -5.64 -7.56 -5.38
N GLY A 86 -6.60 -7.33 -6.28
CA GLY A 86 -6.34 -6.76 -7.60
C GLY A 86 -5.79 -5.34 -7.53
N CYS A 87 -6.45 -4.44 -6.80
CA CYS A 87 -5.96 -3.07 -6.63
C CYS A 87 -4.66 -3.00 -5.82
N HIS A 88 -4.53 -3.85 -4.80
CA HIS A 88 -3.30 -3.97 -4.00
C HIS A 88 -2.10 -4.36 -4.88
N THR A 89 -2.26 -5.38 -5.73
CA THR A 89 -1.20 -5.85 -6.65
C THR A 89 -0.81 -4.76 -7.64
N LEU A 90 -1.79 -4.06 -8.25
CA LEU A 90 -1.52 -2.95 -9.18
C LEU A 90 -0.69 -1.83 -8.54
N ILE A 91 -0.97 -1.46 -7.28
CA ILE A 91 -0.15 -0.46 -6.58
C ILE A 91 1.29 -0.95 -6.45
N HIS A 92 1.52 -2.19 -6.00
CA HIS A 92 2.88 -2.74 -5.87
C HIS A 92 3.59 -2.82 -7.23
N ASP A 93 2.91 -3.26 -8.28
CA ASP A 93 3.46 -3.33 -9.63
C ASP A 93 3.86 -1.94 -10.14
N LEU A 94 3.02 -0.93 -9.94
CA LEU A 94 3.30 0.45 -10.33
C LEU A 94 4.51 1.02 -9.58
N LEU A 95 4.55 0.85 -8.25
CA LEU A 95 5.67 1.31 -7.43
C LEU A 95 6.99 0.58 -7.76
N ALA A 96 6.91 -0.67 -8.22
CA ALA A 96 8.06 -1.45 -8.65
C ALA A 96 8.51 -1.11 -10.08
N SER A 97 7.61 -0.60 -10.93
CA SER A 97 7.79 -0.47 -12.38
C SER A 97 9.00 0.35 -12.83
N THR A 98 9.31 1.46 -12.16
CA THR A 98 10.42 2.35 -12.56
C THR A 98 11.23 2.84 -11.37
N ARG A 99 12.47 3.26 -11.64
CA ARG A 99 13.34 3.86 -10.63
C ARG A 99 12.81 5.19 -10.09
N THR A 100 12.00 5.90 -10.87
CA THR A 100 11.38 7.16 -10.45
C THR A 100 10.48 6.96 -9.25
N TRP A 101 9.57 5.99 -9.30
CA TRP A 101 8.66 5.68 -8.20
C TRP A 101 9.40 5.41 -6.90
N ARG A 102 10.56 4.71 -6.99
CA ARG A 102 11.40 4.40 -5.83
C ARG A 102 12.12 5.60 -5.22
N LYS A 103 12.19 6.73 -5.94
CA LYS A 103 12.81 7.98 -5.43
C LYS A 103 11.82 8.88 -4.72
N LEU A 104 10.52 8.68 -4.93
CA LEU A 104 9.50 9.48 -4.27
C LEU A 104 9.40 9.10 -2.78
N PRO A 105 9.08 10.06 -1.90
CA PRO A 105 8.63 9.77 -0.54
C PRO A 105 7.52 8.73 -0.56
N ARG A 106 7.57 7.76 0.35
CA ARG A 106 6.72 6.56 0.29
C ARG A 106 5.23 6.89 0.27
N ILE A 107 4.79 7.77 1.17
CA ILE A 107 3.39 8.18 1.27
C ILE A 107 2.94 8.87 -0.03
N GLN A 108 3.77 9.78 -0.57
CA GLN A 108 3.49 10.45 -1.84
C GLN A 108 3.37 9.44 -3.00
N ALA A 109 4.28 8.47 -3.07
CA ALA A 109 4.25 7.44 -4.10
C ALA A 109 2.97 6.59 -4.03
N ASN A 110 2.54 6.23 -2.82
CA ASN A 110 1.31 5.47 -2.58
C ASN A 110 0.04 6.26 -2.96
N ASN A 111 -0.04 7.55 -2.63
CA ASN A 111 -1.17 8.41 -3.01
C ASN A 111 -1.31 8.51 -4.54
N LEU A 112 -0.22 8.84 -5.24
CA LEU A 112 -0.21 8.90 -6.71
C LEU A 112 -0.53 7.56 -7.35
N ALA A 113 -0.04 6.46 -6.78
CA ALA A 113 -0.36 5.12 -7.27
C ALA A 113 -1.84 4.77 -7.07
N LEU A 114 -2.45 5.17 -5.96
CA LEU A 114 -3.86 4.97 -5.70
C LEU A 114 -4.74 5.75 -6.68
N GLU A 115 -4.39 6.99 -6.99
CA GLU A 115 -5.07 7.82 -8.00
C GLU A 115 -5.05 7.14 -9.38
N PHE A 116 -3.87 6.70 -9.82
CA PHE A 116 -3.73 5.94 -11.06
C PHE A 116 -4.62 4.69 -11.08
N VAL A 117 -4.63 3.91 -9.99
CA VAL A 117 -5.46 2.71 -9.89
C VAL A 117 -6.95 3.04 -9.92
N ARG A 118 -7.38 4.16 -9.31
CA ARG A 118 -8.78 4.60 -9.38
C ARG A 118 -9.18 4.92 -10.81
N ASP A 119 -8.37 5.71 -11.51
CA ASP A 119 -8.62 6.04 -12.92
C ASP A 119 -8.67 4.79 -13.81
N GLU A 120 -7.79 3.80 -13.54
CA GLU A 120 -7.75 2.55 -14.31
C GLU A 120 -9.03 1.75 -14.12
N ARG A 121 -9.51 1.69 -12.88
CA ARG A 121 -10.72 0.92 -12.51
C ARG A 121 -12.01 1.60 -12.96
N GLU A 122 -11.99 2.92 -13.11
CA GLU A 122 -13.08 3.70 -13.68
C GLU A 122 -13.09 3.68 -15.22
N GLY A 123 -12.09 3.03 -15.86
CA GLY A 123 -12.00 2.94 -17.31
C GLY A 123 -11.67 4.28 -17.97
N LYS A 124 -11.14 5.25 -17.22
CA LYS A 124 -10.59 6.46 -17.81
C LYS A 124 -9.39 6.07 -18.67
N LEU A 125 -9.25 6.72 -19.82
CA LEU A 125 -8.18 6.44 -20.77
C LEU A 125 -6.81 6.71 -20.13
N ILE A 126 -6.21 5.68 -19.53
CA ILE A 126 -4.83 5.73 -19.07
C ILE A 126 -3.93 5.51 -20.26
N THR A 127 -3.61 6.59 -20.97
CA THR A 127 -2.84 6.49 -22.21
C THR A 127 -1.39 6.07 -21.98
N LYS A 128 -0.84 6.19 -20.76
CA LYS A 128 0.50 5.72 -20.39
C LYS A 128 0.58 5.43 -18.89
N ILE A 129 1.09 4.26 -18.50
CA ILE A 129 1.76 4.13 -17.18
C ILE A 129 2.82 5.23 -17.14
N PRO A 130 2.82 6.16 -16.17
CA PRO A 130 3.82 7.22 -16.10
C PRO A 130 5.22 6.63 -16.05
N ARG A 131 5.90 6.63 -17.20
CA ARG A 131 7.27 6.16 -17.33
C ARG A 131 8.21 7.34 -17.10
N GLY A 132 8.65 7.51 -15.85
CA GLY A 132 9.68 8.49 -15.49
C GLY A 132 9.17 9.68 -14.68
N ALA A 133 10.10 10.46 -14.13
CA ALA A 133 9.83 11.55 -13.17
C ALA A 133 9.05 12.73 -13.78
N ALA A 134 9.18 12.94 -15.09
CA ALA A 134 8.47 14.00 -15.80
C ALA A 134 6.97 13.68 -15.96
N ALA A 135 6.61 12.43 -16.24
CA ALA A 135 5.22 12.00 -16.43
C ALA A 135 4.40 11.97 -15.13
N LEU A 136 5.06 12.02 -13.96
CA LEU A 136 4.40 12.14 -12.66
C LEU A 136 4.07 13.57 -12.28
N ARG A 137 4.59 14.57 -13.01
CA ARG A 137 4.29 15.99 -12.74
C ARG A 137 2.89 16.38 -13.20
N ASP A 138 2.33 15.67 -14.18
CA ASP A 138 0.97 15.92 -14.67
C ASP A 138 -0.11 15.37 -13.69
N PHE A 139 0.31 14.67 -12.63
CA PHE A 139 -0.52 14.13 -11.56
C PHE A 139 -0.32 14.84 -10.20
N LEU A 140 0.44 15.95 -10.16
CA LEU A 140 0.66 16.79 -8.97
C LEU A 140 0.06 18.20 -9.19
#